data_AF-A0A382PP06-F1
#
_entry.id   AF-A0A382PP06-F1
#
_cell.length_a   1.000
_cell.length_b   1.000
_cell.length_c   1.000
_cell.angle_alpha   90.00
_cell.angle_beta   90.00
_cell.angle_gamma   90.00
#
_symmetry.space_group_name_H-M   'P 1'
#
loop_
_entity.id
_entity.type
_entity.pdbx_description
1 polymer ?
#
loop_
_entity_poly.entity_id
_entity_poly.type
_entity_poly.pdbx_seq_one_letter_code
_entity_poly.pdbx_strand_id
1 'polypeptide(L)' 'DLGADSLDTVELIMQFEEEFSIEIPDEEAEGLFSVGQAVDYITNKLN' A
#
# COMPACT_ATOMS: atom_id res chain seq x y z
N ASP A 1 -1.37 2.38 14.53
CA ASP A 1 -2.68 2.28 13.87
C ASP A 1 -2.98 3.50 13.07
N LEU A 2 -2.95 3.35 11.75
CA LEU A 2 -3.76 4.20 10.89
C LEU A 2 -5.21 3.91 11.29
N GLY A 3 -5.83 4.82 12.04
CA GLY A 3 -7.27 4.83 12.28
C GLY A 3 -8.04 5.24 11.02
N ALA A 4 -7.68 4.61 9.91
CA ALA A 4 -8.25 4.73 8.59
C ALA A 4 -9.32 3.64 8.52
N ASP A 5 -10.59 4.04 8.57
CA ASP A 5 -11.68 3.12 8.22
C ASP A 5 -11.32 2.50 6.86
N SER A 6 -11.58 1.20 6.69
CA SER A 6 -11.05 0.35 5.61
C SER A 6 -11.15 0.86 4.15
N LEU A 7 -11.88 1.96 3.91
CA LEU A 7 -11.92 2.70 2.65
C LEU A 7 -10.68 3.57 2.40
N ASP A 8 -10.16 4.25 3.43
CA ASP A 8 -9.04 5.19 3.30
C ASP A 8 -7.73 4.48 2.95
N THR A 9 -7.55 3.24 3.41
CA THR A 9 -6.39 2.40 3.07
C THR A 9 -6.38 1.94 1.63
N VAL A 10 -7.55 1.64 1.06
CA VAL A 10 -7.67 1.20 -0.34
C VAL A 10 -7.35 2.35 -1.28
N GLU A 11 -7.86 3.55 -0.99
CA GLU A 11 -7.57 4.74 -1.81
C GLU A 11 -6.08 5.11 -1.78
N LEU A 12 -5.42 4.98 -0.63
CA LEU A 12 -3.98 5.20 -0.49
C LEU A 12 -3.15 4.20 -1.32
N ILE A 13 -3.53 2.91 -1.30
CA ILE A 13 -2.85 1.85 -2.05
C ILE A 13 -2.98 2.10 -3.56
N MET A 14 -4.18 2.41 -4.05
CA MET A 14 -4.38 2.74 -5.47
C MET A 14 -3.56 3.96 -5.92
N GLN A 15 -3.41 4.98 -5.07
CA GLN A 15 -2.56 6.14 -5.37
C GLN A 15 -1.07 5.75 -5.45
N PHE A 16 -0.60 4.84 -4.59
CA PHE A 16 0.77 4.33 -4.67
C PHE A 16 0.99 3.46 -5.92
N GLU A 17 0.02 2.64 -6.29
CA GLU A 17 0.06 1.87 -7.53
C GLU A 17 0.20 2.77 -8.76
N GLU A 18 -0.58 3.84 -8.84
CA GLU A 18 -0.53 4.79 -9.96
C GLU A 18 0.77 5.62 -9.95
N GLU A 19 1.15 6.18 -8.80
CA GLU A 19 2.35 7.05 -8.67
C GLU A 19 3.65 6.29 -8.95
N PHE A 20 3.78 5.07 -8.43
CA PHE A 20 4.98 4.25 -8.60
C PHE A 20 4.87 3.28 -9.78
N SER A 21 3.74 3.27 -10.50
CA SER A 21 3.45 2.31 -11.57
C SER A 21 3.69 0.85 -11.15
N ILE A 22 3.27 0.53 -9.93
CA ILE A 22 3.34 -0.82 -9.34
C ILE A 22 1.94 -1.42 -9.24
N GLU A 23 1.88 -2.72 -8.98
CA GLU A 23 0.63 -3.45 -8.74
C GLU A 23 0.79 -4.19 -7.42
N ILE A 24 -0.13 -3.94 -6.49
CA ILE A 24 -0.16 -4.52 -5.14
C ILE A 24 -1.35 -5.49 -5.10
N PRO A 25 -1.11 -6.81 -5.08
CA PRO A 25 -2.20 -7.78 -4.97
C PRO A 25 -3.01 -7.58 -3.69
N ASP A 26 -4.32 -7.80 -3.74
CA ASP A 26 -5.21 -7.69 -2.58
C ASP A 26 -4.71 -8.53 -1.38
N GLU A 27 -4.17 -9.74 -1.64
CA GLU A 27 -3.59 -10.61 -0.61
C GLU A 27 -2.40 -9.98 0.13
N GLU A 28 -1.61 -9.16 -0.57
CA GLU A 28 -0.46 -8.45 0.01
C GLU A 28 -0.90 -7.13 0.65
N ALA A 29 -1.86 -6.43 0.04
CA ALA A 29 -2.50 -5.24 0.57
C ALA A 29 -3.16 -5.49 1.93
N GLU A 30 -3.79 -6.65 2.12
CA GLU A 30 -4.34 -7.09 3.41
C GLU A 30 -3.26 -7.19 4.52
N GLY A 31 -1.99 -7.36 4.16
CA GLY A 31 -0.85 -7.39 5.09
C GLY A 31 -0.23 -6.01 5.39
N LEU A 32 -0.60 -4.97 4.64
CA LEU A 32 -0.06 -3.61 4.74
C LEU A 32 -0.85 -2.77 5.76
N PHE A 33 -0.65 -3.03 7.05
CA PHE A 33 -1.36 -2.35 8.14
C PHE A 33 -0.78 -0.98 8.53
N SER A 34 0.35 -0.58 7.94
CA SER A 34 1.05 0.66 8.28
C SER A 34 1.74 1.30 7.08
N VAL A 35 1.88 2.63 7.11
CA VAL A 35 2.62 3.38 6.08
C VAL A 35 4.06 2.88 5.95
N GLY A 36 4.69 2.49 7.07
CA GLY A 36 6.05 1.92 7.04
C GLY A 36 6.13 0.65 6.21
N GLN A 37 5.19 -0.28 6.41
CA GLN A 37 5.13 -1.52 5.62
C GLN A 37 4.85 -1.24 4.14
N ALA A 38 3.96 -0.29 3.83
CA ALA A 38 3.68 0.09 2.45
C ALA A 38 4.92 0.69 1.76
N VAL A 39 5.64 1.59 2.44
CA VAL A 39 6.88 2.19 1.92
C VAL A 39 7.98 1.14 1.74
N ASP A 40 8.15 0.23 2.69
CA ASP A 40 9.11 -0.87 2.58
C ASP A 40 8.75 -1.81 1.41
N TYR A 41 7.46 -2.08 1.20
CA TYR A 41 6.97 -2.90 0.08
C TYR A 41 7.27 -2.23 -1.27
N ILE A 42 6.88 -0.97 -1.43
CA ILE A 42 7.15 -0.17 -2.64
C ILE A 42 8.65 -0.12 -2.92
N THR A 43 9.46 0.13 -1.90
CA THR A 43 10.93 0.19 -2.03
C THR A 43 11.52 -1.13 -2.47
N ASN A 44 11.02 -2.27 -1.97
CA ASN A 44 11.48 -3.59 -2.42
C ASN A 44 11.06 -3.92 -3.85
N LYS A 45 9.89 -3.44 -4.31
CA LYS A 45 9.41 -3.63 -5.69
C LYS A 45 10.17 -2.80 -6.73
N LEU A 46 10.68 -1.63 -6.35
CA LEU A 46 11.41 -0.70 -7.22
C LEU A 46 12.91 -1.01 -7.35
N ASN A 47 13.46 -1.91 -6.53
CA ASN A 47 14.86 -2.37 -6.58
C ASN A 47 14.98 -3.70 -7.35
#